data_AF-A0A254QS18-F1
#
_entry.id   AF-A0A254QS18-F1
#
_cell.length_a   1.000
_cell.length_b   1.000
_cell.length_c   1.000
_cell.angle_alpha   90.00
_cell.angle_beta   90.00
_cell.angle_gamma   90.00
#
_symmetry.space_group_name_H-M   'P 1'
#
loop_
_entity.id
_entity.type
_entity.pdbx_description
1 polymer ?
#
loop_
_entity_poly.entity_id
_entity_poly.type
_entity_poly.pdbx_seq_one_letter_code
_entity_poly.pdbx_strand_id
1 'polypeptide(L)'
;MEAQTIAALIITPFAAAFVYAGIHEFRRYKADGRANYGLVYDEETGTTHVTGIAEDEEAYDIEDFDPSDYNERSAGKEEDDRRT
;
A
#
# COMPACT_ATOMS: atom_id res chain seq x y z
N MET A 1 -20.12 16.36 -34.79
CA MET A 1 -19.68 15.09 -34.18
C MET A 1 -20.90 14.39 -33.65
N GLU A 2 -21.10 13.12 -33.96
CA GLU A 2 -22.22 12.37 -33.38
C GLU A 2 -21.99 12.13 -31.88
N ALA A 3 -23.08 12.07 -31.11
CA ALA A 3 -23.03 11.80 -29.67
C ALA A 3 -22.32 10.47 -29.36
N GLN A 4 -22.47 9.48 -30.24
CA GLN A 4 -21.81 8.18 -30.14
C GLN A 4 -20.28 8.31 -30.22
N THR A 5 -19.76 9.17 -31.09
CA THR A 5 -18.32 9.39 -31.24
C THR A 5 -17.72 10.06 -30.01
N ILE A 6 -18.43 11.02 -29.42
CA ILE A 6 -18.01 11.72 -28.20
C ILE A 6 -17.99 10.73 -27.02
N ALA A 7 -19.04 9.91 -26.88
CA ALA A 7 -19.11 8.89 -25.85
C ALA A 7 -17.98 7.86 -25.98
N ALA A 8 -17.71 7.38 -27.20
CA ALA A 8 -16.60 6.47 -27.45
C ALA A 8 -15.26 7.10 -27.05
N LEU A 9 -15.00 8.34 -27.45
CA LEU A 9 -13.75 9.05 -27.15
C LEU A 9 -13.54 9.24 -25.65
N ILE A 10 -14.61 9.48 -24.88
CA ILE A 10 -14.54 9.60 -23.41
C ILE A 10 -14.30 8.24 -22.76
N ILE A 11 -14.98 7.18 -23.20
CA ILE A 11 -14.93 5.86 -22.55
C ILE A 11 -13.64 5.10 -22.89
N THR A 12 -13.12 5.24 -24.12
CA THR A 12 -11.94 4.52 -24.61
C THR A 12 -10.72 4.58 -23.67
N PRO A 13 -10.26 5.72 -23.14
CA PRO A 13 -9.10 5.73 -22.24
C PRO A 13 -9.32 4.91 -20.96
N PHE A 14 -10.52 4.95 -20.37
CA PHE A 14 -10.85 4.14 -19.21
C PHE A 14 -10.92 2.66 -19.57
N ALA A 15 -11.62 2.32 -20.65
CA ALA A 15 -11.72 0.94 -21.12
C ALA A 15 -10.32 0.35 -21.39
N ALA A 16 -9.43 1.12 -22.02
CA ALA A 16 -8.04 0.73 -22.24
C ALA A 16 -7.28 0.50 -20.94
N ALA A 17 -7.42 1.39 -19.95
CA ALA A 17 -6.79 1.23 -18.64
C ALA A 17 -7.27 -0.04 -17.91
N PHE A 18 -8.58 -0.31 -17.93
CA PHE A 18 -9.15 -1.53 -17.31
C PHE A 18 -8.70 -2.80 -18.02
N VAL A 19 -8.68 -2.81 -19.35
CA VAL A 19 -8.17 -3.95 -20.12
C VAL A 19 -6.69 -4.19 -19.81
N TYR A 20 -5.87 -3.14 -19.77
CA TYR A 20 -4.46 -3.24 -19.41
C TYR A 20 -4.28 -3.80 -18.00
N ALA A 21 -5.00 -3.25 -17.01
CA ALA A 21 -4.94 -3.72 -15.63
C ALA A 21 -5.34 -5.20 -15.51
N GLY A 22 -6.41 -5.63 -16.22
CA GLY A 22 -6.83 -7.03 -16.23
C GLY A 22 -5.79 -7.96 -16.85
N ILE A 23 -5.17 -7.57 -17.97
CA ILE A 23 -4.08 -8.36 -18.58
C ILE A 23 -2.87 -8.41 -17.64
N HIS A 24 -2.52 -7.30 -17.02
CA HIS A 24 -1.41 -7.21 -16.09
C HIS A 24 -1.63 -8.13 -14.88
N GLU A 25 -2.82 -8.07 -14.27
CA GLU A 25 -3.18 -8.91 -13.13
C GLU A 25 -3.27 -10.40 -13.50
N PHE A 26 -3.78 -10.73 -14.69
CA PHE A 26 -3.78 -12.11 -15.17
C PHE A 26 -2.36 -12.66 -15.34
N ARG A 27 -1.44 -11.83 -15.86
CA ARG A 27 -0.03 -12.21 -16.00
C ARG A 27 0.64 -12.38 -14.64
N ARG A 28 0.38 -11.48 -13.69
CA ARG A 28 0.84 -11.59 -12.30
C ARG A 28 0.31 -12.86 -11.64
N TYR A 29 -0.99 -13.13 -11.74
CA TYR A 29 -1.60 -14.35 -11.21
C TYR A 29 -0.95 -15.62 -11.74
N LYS A 30 -0.57 -15.64 -13.03
CA LYS A 30 0.12 -16.78 -13.62
C LYS A 30 1.57 -16.94 -13.13
N ALA A 31 2.24 -15.84 -12.77
CA ALA A 31 3.62 -15.85 -12.29
C ALA A 31 3.69 -16.20 -10.79
N ASP A 32 2.88 -15.52 -9.98
CA ASP A 32 3.03 -15.47 -8.52
C ASP A 32 1.88 -16.20 -7.78
N GLY A 33 0.87 -16.69 -8.49
CA GLY A 33 -0.28 -17.36 -7.88
C GLY A 33 -1.31 -16.40 -7.28
N ARG A 34 -2.03 -16.85 -6.24
CA ARG A 34 -3.05 -16.04 -5.58
C ARG A 34 -2.35 -14.88 -4.84
N ALA A 35 -2.75 -13.64 -5.11
CA ALA A 35 -2.29 -12.52 -4.29
C ALA A 35 -3.10 -12.50 -3.00
N ASN A 36 -2.41 -12.39 -1.87
CA ASN A 36 -2.99 -11.86 -0.65
C ASN A 36 -2.88 -10.34 -0.74
N TYR A 37 -4.00 -9.65 -0.86
CA TYR A 37 -3.98 -8.18 -0.80
C TYR A 37 -4.05 -7.77 0.66
N GLY A 38 -3.12 -6.92 1.07
CA GLY A 38 -3.03 -6.46 2.44
C GLY A 38 -2.42 -5.08 2.52
N LEU A 39 -2.37 -4.60 3.75
CA LEU A 39 -1.79 -3.33 4.10
C LEU A 39 -0.27 -3.50 4.26
N VAL A 40 0.52 -2.60 3.69
CA VAL A 40 2.00 -2.61 3.79
C VAL A 40 2.47 -1.24 4.25
N TYR A 41 3.33 -1.23 5.28
CA TYR A 41 3.98 -0.03 5.79
C TYR A 41 5.25 0.28 4.98
N ASP A 42 5.36 1.51 4.50
CA ASP A 42 6.53 2.06 3.83
C ASP A 42 7.32 2.92 4.83
N GLU A 43 8.48 2.40 5.26
CA GLU A 43 9.37 3.07 6.22
C GLU A 43 10.00 4.36 5.65
N GLU A 44 10.18 4.45 4.33
CA GLU A 44 10.81 5.61 3.70
C GLU A 44 9.90 6.84 3.76
N THR A 45 8.62 6.64 3.50
CA THR A 45 7.62 7.72 3.53
C THR A 45 6.87 7.81 4.86
N GLY A 46 6.97 6.78 5.70
CA GLY A 46 6.19 6.63 6.92
C GLY A 46 4.69 6.48 6.64
N THR A 47 4.32 5.98 5.47
CA THR A 47 2.92 5.82 5.05
C THR A 47 2.56 4.36 4.88
N THR A 48 1.26 4.09 4.83
CA THR A 48 0.73 2.75 4.71
C THR A 48 -0.15 2.66 3.47
N HIS A 49 0.01 1.61 2.66
CA HIS A 49 -0.68 1.46 1.38
C HIS A 49 -1.13 0.02 1.13
N VAL A 50 -2.18 -0.15 0.32
CA VAL A 50 -2.68 -1.49 -0.06
C VAL A 50 -1.91 -1.96 -1.29
N THR A 51 -1.31 -3.14 -1.19
CA THR A 51 -0.60 -3.79 -2.31
C THR A 51 -0.77 -5.31 -2.26
N GLY A 52 -0.26 -6.00 -3.28
CA GLY A 52 -0.15 -7.45 -3.27
C GLY A 52 0.99 -7.87 -2.36
N ILE A 53 0.71 -8.77 -1.43
CA ILE A 53 1.64 -9.36 -0.47
C ILE A 53 1.90 -10.80 -0.90
N ALA A 54 3.18 -11.17 -0.92
CA ALA A 54 3.61 -12.53 -1.23
C ALA A 54 3.09 -13.51 -0.17
N GLU A 55 2.96 -14.80 -0.50
CA GLU A 55 2.43 -15.79 0.46
C GLU A 55 3.32 -15.95 1.71
N ASP A 56 4.58 -15.57 1.64
CA ASP A 56 5.58 -15.60 2.71
C ASP A 56 5.71 -14.28 3.48
N GLU A 57 4.96 -13.24 3.10
CA GLU A 57 4.95 -11.94 3.78
C GLU A 57 3.63 -11.76 4.57
N GLU A 58 3.73 -11.25 5.80
CA GLU A 58 2.56 -10.89 6.61
C GLU A 58 2.11 -9.46 6.31
N ALA A 59 0.79 -9.26 6.26
CA ALA A 59 0.22 -7.93 6.14
C ALA A 59 0.48 -7.12 7.41
N TYR A 60 0.77 -5.83 7.25
CA TYR A 60 0.86 -4.91 8.37
C TYR A 60 -0.49 -4.80 9.06
N ASP A 61 -0.53 -5.12 10.36
CA ASP A 61 -1.66 -4.88 11.23
C ASP A 61 -1.46 -3.55 11.97
N ILE A 62 -2.47 -2.67 11.89
CA ILE A 62 -2.45 -1.39 12.61
C ILE A 62 -2.60 -1.61 14.11
N GLU A 63 -3.30 -2.67 14.51
CA GLU A 63 -3.52 -2.98 15.93
C GLU A 63 -2.24 -3.47 16.63
N ASP A 64 -1.26 -3.97 15.86
CA ASP A 64 0.06 -4.35 16.37
C ASP A 64 0.98 -3.13 16.60
N PHE A 65 0.61 -1.95 16.07
CA PHE A 65 1.40 -0.74 16.23
C PHE A 65 1.06 0.00 17.53
N ASP A 66 1.94 -0.07 18.52
CA ASP A 66 1.82 0.70 19.76
C ASP A 66 2.63 2.02 19.68
N PRO A 67 1.98 3.19 19.54
CA PRO A 67 2.67 4.49 19.53
C PRO A 67 3.33 4.83 20.88
N SER A 68 2.96 4.16 21.97
CA SER A 68 3.54 4.40 23.29
C SER A 68 4.99 3.89 23.43
N ASP A 69 5.40 2.89 22.64
CA ASP A 69 6.79 2.39 22.57
C ASP A 69 7.79 3.47 22.10
N TYR A 70 7.32 4.48 21.36
CA TYR A 70 8.15 5.59 20.92
C TYR A 70 8.48 6.58 22.06
N ASN A 71 7.64 6.67 23.09
CA ASN A 71 7.83 7.58 24.22
C ASN A 71 8.93 7.10 25.18
N GLU A 72 9.16 5.79 25.30
CA GLU A 72 10.15 5.26 26.24
C GLU A 72 11.60 5.63 25.86
N ARG A 73 11.90 5.77 24.55
CA ARG A 73 13.23 6.17 24.08
C ARG A 73 13.59 7.64 24.40
N SER A 74 12.61 8.50 24.61
CA SER A 74 12.87 9.91 24.98
C SER A 74 12.92 10.15 26.48
N ALA A 75 12.27 9.29 27.30
CA ALA A 75 12.26 9.44 28.76
C ALA A 75 13.60 9.11 29.43
N GLY A 76 14.43 8.24 28.82
CA GLY A 76 15.69 7.79 29.41
C GLY A 76 16.88 8.76 29.31
N LYS A 77 16.76 9.89 28.60
CA LYS A 77 17.87 10.86 28.43
C LYS A 77 17.79 12.08 29.34
N GLU A 78 16.65 12.36 29.99
CA GLU A 78 16.47 13.56 30.81
C GLU A 78 16.75 13.34 32.31
N GLU A 79 16.86 12.10 32.79
CA GLU A 79 17.07 11.82 34.23
C GLU A 79 18.54 11.87 34.69
N ASP A 80 19.53 11.84 33.78
CA ASP A 80 20.96 11.85 34.15
C ASP A 80 21.54 13.26 34.40
N ASP A 81 20.90 14.32 33.90
CA ASP A 81 21.43 15.70 33.96
C ASP A 81 20.92 16.53 35.16
N ARG A 82 20.12 15.93 36.06
CA ARG A 82 19.63 16.59 37.30
C ARG A 82 20.36 16.18 38.57
N ARG A 83 21.44 15.41 38.45
CA ARG A 83 22.23 14.91 39.59
C ARG A 83 23.73 15.15 39.41
N THR A 84 24.13 16.38 39.11
CA THR A 84 25.51 16.87 39.33
C THR A 84 25.52 18.21 40.04
#